data_AF-A0A1C3H3N0-F1
#
_entry.id   AF-A0A1C3H3N0-F1
#
_cell.length_a   1.000
_cell.length_b   1.000
_cell.length_c   1.000
_cell.angle_alpha   90.00
_cell.angle_beta   90.00
_cell.angle_gamma   90.00
#
_symmetry.space_group_name_H-M   'P 1'
#
loop_
_entity.id
_entity.type
_entity.pdbx_description
1 polymer ?
#
loop_
_entity_poly.entity_id
_entity_poly.type
_entity_poly.pdbx_seq_one_letter_code
_entity_poly.pdbx_strand_id
1 'polypeptide(L)'
;MTTTNYNIRLEQELRDRAFAVFERYGLAPSQAIKLFLNQVADTQSIPLSFNHHAGRAEHIPNALTRQALLEAKAEQENPTAQRYTLEEALQLMREIADA
;
A
#
# COMPACT_ATOMS: atom_id res chain seq x y z
N MET A 1 16.65 -0.18 22.93
CA MET A 1 15.94 0.13 21.67
C MET A 1 16.89 0.91 20.78
N THR A 2 17.20 0.41 19.59
CA THR A 2 18.07 1.09 18.63
C THR A 2 17.28 2.22 17.98
N THR A 3 17.72 3.46 18.14
CA THR A 3 17.07 4.63 17.52
C THR A 3 17.75 4.94 16.20
N THR A 4 17.00 4.93 15.10
CA THR A 4 17.49 5.29 13.77
C THR A 4 16.96 6.67 13.38
N ASN A 5 17.80 7.48 12.74
CA ASN A 5 17.41 8.78 12.20
C ASN A 5 16.74 8.61 10.83
N TYR A 6 15.61 9.27 10.61
CA TYR A 6 14.92 9.34 9.32
C TYR A 6 14.92 10.78 8.81
N ASN A 7 15.53 11.00 7.64
CA ASN A 7 15.57 12.31 7.00
C ASN A 7 14.64 12.32 5.80
N ILE A 8 13.74 13.31 5.73
CA ILE A 8 12.79 13.48 4.64
C ILE A 8 13.06 14.82 3.98
N ARG A 9 13.13 14.84 2.64
CA ARG A 9 13.13 16.06 1.86
C ARG A 9 11.68 16.49 1.62
N LEU A 10 11.34 17.73 1.97
CA LEU A 10 10.01 18.32 1.75
C LEU A 10 10.16 19.69 1.11
N GLU A 11 9.26 19.97 0.17
CA GLU A 11 9.00 21.31 -0.34
C GLU A 11 8.68 22.27 0.81
N GLN A 12 9.18 23.51 0.71
CA GLN A 12 9.05 24.49 1.79
C GLN A 12 7.59 24.83 2.08
N GLU A 13 6.78 25.07 1.04
CA GLU A 13 5.37 25.41 1.20
C GLU A 13 4.57 24.28 1.88
N LEU A 14 4.90 23.02 1.57
CA LEU A 14 4.25 21.86 2.21
C LEU A 14 4.59 21.79 3.69
N ARG A 15 5.86 22.00 4.03
CA ARG A 15 6.36 22.01 5.41
C ARG A 15 5.63 23.07 6.23
N ASP A 16 5.59 24.30 5.75
CA ASP A 16 5.04 25.43 6.50
C ASP A 16 3.54 25.23 6.77
N ARG A 17 2.78 24.77 5.76
CA ARG A 17 1.35 24.47 5.93
C ARG A 17 1.10 23.31 6.88
N ALA A 18 1.86 22.21 6.76
CA ALA A 18 1.68 21.03 7.62
C ALA A 18 2.08 21.32 9.08
N PHE A 19 3.18 22.06 9.28
CA PHE A 19 3.71 22.34 10.61
C PHE A 19 2.79 23.28 11.39
N ALA A 20 2.21 24.29 10.72
CA ALA A 20 1.19 25.14 11.32
C ALA A 20 -0.03 24.33 11.81
N VAL A 21 -0.42 23.26 11.11
CA VAL A 21 -1.50 22.38 11.58
C VAL A 21 -1.05 21.61 12.82
N PHE A 22 0.13 21.00 12.82
CA PHE A 22 0.64 20.26 13.98
C PHE A 22 0.78 21.14 15.22
N GLU A 23 1.26 22.37 15.06
CA GLU A 23 1.38 23.35 16.15
C GLU A 23 0.01 23.70 16.76
N ARG A 24 -1.05 23.79 15.95
CA ARG A 24 -2.42 24.01 16.46
C ARG A 24 -2.92 22.85 17.33
N TYR A 25 -2.43 21.64 17.09
CA TYR A 25 -2.69 20.47 17.92
C TYR A 25 -1.68 20.32 19.08
N GLY A 26 -0.73 21.24 19.23
CA GLY A 26 0.33 21.16 20.23
C GLY A 26 1.33 20.02 19.98
N LEU A 27 1.44 19.55 18.74
CA LEU A 27 2.29 18.43 18.36
C LEU A 27 3.56 18.92 17.65
N ALA A 28 4.71 18.40 18.07
CA ALA A 28 5.93 18.56 17.30
C ALA A 28 5.84 17.76 15.99
N PRO A 29 6.40 18.24 14.86
CA PRO A 29 6.34 17.53 13.59
C PRO A 29 6.91 16.11 13.67
N SER A 30 7.99 15.91 14.41
CA SER A 30 8.59 14.58 14.63
C SER A 30 7.65 13.62 15.36
N GLN A 31 6.83 14.13 16.28
CA GLN A 31 5.83 13.34 17.00
C GLN A 31 4.67 12.96 16.08
N ALA A 32 4.19 13.90 15.26
CA ALA A 32 3.15 13.62 14.27
C ALA A 32 3.58 12.53 13.27
N ILE A 33 4.82 12.60 12.77
CA ILE A 33 5.36 11.55 11.87
C ILE A 33 5.49 10.21 12.58
N LYS A 34 5.92 10.18 13.85
CA LYS A 34 5.96 8.93 14.64
C LYS A 34 4.57 8.33 14.83
N LEU A 35 3.56 9.14 15.14
CA LEU A 35 2.17 8.68 15.27
C LEU A 35 1.66 8.10 13.96
N PHE A 36 1.96 8.74 12.83
CA PHE A 36 1.63 8.20 11.51
C PHE A 36 2.28 6.83 11.27
N LEU A 37 3.59 6.69 11.53
CA LEU A 37 4.29 5.42 11.34
C LEU A 37 3.78 4.32 12.27
N ASN A 38 3.46 4.65 13.52
CA ASN A 38 2.85 3.70 14.45
C ASN A 38 1.49 3.23 13.94
N GLN A 39 0.63 4.14 13.49
CA GLN A 39 -0.68 3.78 12.92
C GLN A 39 -0.54 2.86 11.70
N VAL A 40 0.44 3.10 10.83
CA VAL A 40 0.72 2.24 9.68
C VAL A 40 1.19 0.85 10.12
N ALA A 41 2.07 0.79 11.12
CA ALA A 41 2.57 -0.48 11.65
C ALA A 41 1.44 -1.29 12.33
N ASP A 42 0.62 -0.62 13.14
CA ASP A 42 -0.43 -1.27 13.94
C ASP A 42 -1.61 -1.75 13.09
N THR A 43 -1.99 -0.97 12.07
CA THR A 43 -3.14 -1.32 11.21
C THR A 43 -2.75 -2.06 9.94
N GLN A 44 -1.44 -2.16 9.64
CA GLN A 44 -0.93 -2.63 8.35
C GLN A 44 -1.57 -1.92 7.15
N SER A 45 -2.05 -0.69 7.35
CA SER A 45 -2.79 0.09 6.35
C SER A 45 -2.33 1.55 6.38
N ILE A 46 -2.45 2.25 5.24
CA ILE A 46 -2.10 3.67 5.17
C ILE A 46 -3.32 4.49 5.63
N PRO A 47 -3.22 5.27 6.73
CA PRO A 47 -4.33 6.02 7.30
C PRO A 47 -4.58 7.35 6.55
N LEU A 48 -4.57 7.31 5.23
CA LEU A 48 -4.86 8.44 4.35
C LEU A 48 -6.09 8.10 3.52
N SER A 49 -6.96 9.07 3.35
CA SER A 49 -8.08 8.94 2.42
C SER A 49 -7.55 9.07 1.00
N PHE A 50 -7.47 7.96 0.26
CA PHE A 50 -7.17 7.98 -1.18
C PHE A 50 -8.39 8.37 -2.03
N ASN A 51 -9.19 9.32 -1.53
CA ASN A 51 -10.44 9.81 -2.15
C ASN A 51 -10.20 10.63 -3.42
N HIS A 52 -8.96 10.79 -3.87
CA HIS A 52 -8.67 11.29 -5.22
C HIS A 52 -9.19 10.34 -6.31
N HIS A 53 -9.58 9.11 -5.95
CA HIS A 53 -10.35 8.17 -6.77
C HIS A 53 -11.85 8.17 -6.48
N ALA A 54 -12.39 9.01 -5.60
CA ALA A 54 -13.81 8.97 -5.21
C ALA A 54 -14.81 9.30 -6.35
N GLY A 55 -14.31 9.72 -7.52
CA GLY A 55 -15.08 9.84 -8.78
C GLY A 55 -14.56 8.96 -9.92
N ARG A 56 -13.57 8.10 -9.69
CA ARG A 56 -13.04 7.13 -10.65
C ARG A 56 -13.22 5.74 -10.05
N ALA A 57 -14.11 4.94 -10.64
CA ALA A 57 -14.49 3.60 -10.18
C ALA A 57 -13.33 2.57 -10.11
N GLU A 58 -12.08 2.96 -10.27
CA GLU A 58 -10.93 2.06 -10.29
C GLU A 58 -9.94 2.46 -9.22
N HIS A 59 -9.85 1.63 -8.19
CA HIS A 59 -8.62 1.41 -7.45
C HIS A 59 -7.52 1.14 -8.49
N ILE A 60 -6.65 2.11 -8.76
CA ILE A 60 -5.57 1.95 -9.74
C ILE A 60 -4.48 1.12 -9.08
N PRO A 61 -4.29 -0.16 -9.46
CA PRO A 61 -3.23 -0.96 -8.88
C PRO A 61 -1.88 -0.42 -9.32
N ASN A 62 -0.84 -0.75 -8.57
CA ASN A 62 0.53 -0.47 -8.99
C ASN A 62 0.83 -1.18 -10.33
N ALA A 63 1.92 -0.79 -11.00
CA ALA A 63 2.25 -1.30 -12.33
C ALA A 63 2.35 -2.84 -12.38
N LEU A 64 2.92 -3.45 -11.34
CA LEU A 64 3.07 -4.90 -11.23
C LEU A 64 1.71 -5.60 -11.15
N THR A 65 0.83 -5.15 -10.25
CA THR A 65 -0.52 -5.74 -10.12
C THR A 65 -1.34 -5.51 -11.38
N ARG A 66 -1.19 -4.37 -12.04
CA ARG A 66 -1.87 -4.12 -13.32
C ARG A 66 -1.41 -5.11 -14.40
N GLN A 67 -0.11 -5.37 -14.49
CA GLN A 67 0.44 -6.33 -15.44
C GLN A 67 -0.09 -7.75 -15.16
N ALA A 68 -0.04 -8.19 -13.89
CA ALA A 68 -0.54 -9.49 -13.49
C ALA A 68 -2.04 -9.67 -13.82
N LEU A 69 -2.85 -8.62 -13.65
CA LEU A 69 -4.28 -8.66 -14.02
C LEU A 69 -4.51 -8.77 -15.54
N LEU A 70 -3.65 -8.14 -16.35
CA LEU A 70 -3.73 -8.25 -17.82
C LEU A 70 -3.32 -9.66 -18.27
N GLU A 71 -2.27 -10.21 -17.68
CA GLU A 71 -1.81 -11.58 -17.93
C GLU A 71 -2.91 -12.59 -17.54
N ALA A 72 -3.49 -12.47 -16.35
CA ALA A 72 -4.58 -13.34 -15.90
C ALA A 72 -5.81 -13.26 -16.83
N LYS A 73 -6.19 -12.07 -17.32
CA LYS A 73 -7.28 -11.93 -18.29
C LYS A 73 -6.96 -12.61 -19.63
N ALA A 74 -5.75 -12.45 -20.14
CA ALA A 74 -5.32 -13.08 -21.38
C ALA A 74 -5.28 -14.62 -21.26
N GLU A 75 -4.84 -15.14 -20.11
CA GLU A 75 -4.89 -16.58 -19.82
C GLU A 75 -6.32 -17.11 -19.73
N GLN A 76 -7.25 -16.34 -19.16
CA GLN A 76 -8.66 -16.75 -19.08
C GLN A 76 -9.30 -16.91 -20.47
N GLU A 77 -8.94 -16.04 -21.41
CA GLU A 77 -9.39 -16.10 -22.81
C GLU A 77 -8.67 -17.19 -23.63
N ASN A 78 -7.53 -17.67 -23.16
CA ASN A 78 -6.78 -18.72 -23.82
C ASN A 78 -7.38 -20.12 -23.51
N PRO A 79 -7.91 -20.85 -24.49
CA PRO A 79 -8.49 -22.18 -24.28
C PRO A 79 -7.46 -23.24 -23.88
N THR A 80 -6.16 -22.98 -24.04
CA THR A 80 -5.09 -23.89 -23.61
C THR A 80 -4.48 -23.53 -22.25
N ALA A 81 -4.96 -22.47 -21.58
CA ALA A 81 -4.46 -22.09 -20.28
C ALA A 81 -4.70 -23.20 -19.25
N GLN A 82 -3.72 -23.39 -18.37
CA GLN A 82 -3.77 -24.42 -17.35
C GLN A 82 -4.85 -24.07 -16.33
N ARG A 83 -5.88 -24.91 -16.25
CA ARG A 83 -6.99 -24.76 -15.30
C ARG A 83 -6.81 -25.79 -14.21
N TYR A 84 -6.89 -25.32 -12.97
CA TYR A 84 -6.79 -26.17 -11.80
C TYR A 84 -8.16 -26.31 -11.18
N THR A 85 -8.46 -27.51 -10.69
CA THR A 85 -9.54 -27.70 -9.73
C THR A 85 -9.17 -27.03 -8.40
N LEU A 86 -10.16 -26.79 -7.54
CA LEU A 86 -9.93 -26.18 -6.23
C LEU A 86 -8.91 -26.98 -5.40
N GLU A 87 -8.96 -28.31 -5.46
CA GLU A 87 -8.06 -29.20 -4.72
C GLU A 87 -6.61 -29.09 -5.22
N GLU A 88 -6.41 -29.10 -6.53
CA GLU A 88 -5.07 -28.94 -7.15
C GLU A 88 -4.48 -27.56 -6.85
N ALA A 89 -5.30 -26.51 -6.90
CA ALA A 89 -4.87 -25.15 -6.59
C ALA A 89 -4.43 -25.02 -5.11
N LEU A 90 -5.18 -25.61 -4.18
CA LEU A 90 -4.83 -25.60 -2.76
C LEU A 90 -3.54 -26.38 -2.49
N GLN A 91 -3.31 -27.50 -3.20
CA GLN A 91 -2.10 -28.28 -3.05
C GLN A 91 -0.86 -27.54 -3.57
N LEU A 92 -0.95 -26.90 -4.74
CA LEU A 92 0.13 -26.07 -5.28
C LEU A 92 0.44 -24.87 -4.38
N MET A 93 -0.59 -24.19 -3.84
CA MET A 93 -0.38 -23.07 -2.90
C MET A 93 0.35 -23.53 -1.63
N ARG A 94 0.09 -24.75 -1.16
CA ARG A 94 0.76 -25.32 0.00
C ARG A 94 2.24 -25.63 -0.28
N GLU A 95 2.53 -26.23 -1.43
CA GLU A 95 3.92 -26.48 -1.85
C GLU A 95 4.74 -25.19 -2.01
N ILE A 96 4.12 -24.10 -2.48
CA ILE A 96 4.76 -22.79 -2.59
C ILE A 96 4.99 -22.15 -1.21
N ALA A 97 4.07 -22.36 -0.26
CA ALA A 97 4.19 -21.82 1.09
C ALA A 97 5.25 -22.55 1.95
N ASP A 98 5.51 -23.82 1.64
CA ASP A 98 6.50 -24.67 2.32
C ASP A 98 7.92 -24.60 1.68
N ALA A 99 8.08 -23.87 0.56
CA ALA A 99 9.34 -23.68 -0.18
C ALA A 99 10.08 -22.39 0.21
#